data_AF-A0A414SJL1-F1
#
_entry.id   AF-A0A414SJL1-F1
#
_cell.length_a   1.000
_cell.length_b   1.000
_cell.length_c   1.000
_cell.angle_alpha   90.00
_cell.angle_beta   90.00
_cell.angle_gamma   90.00
#
_symmetry.space_group_name_H-M   'P 1'
#
loop_
_entity.id
_entity.type
_entity.pdbx_description
1 polymer ?
#
loop_
_entity_poly.entity_id
_entity_poly.type
_entity_poly.pdbx_seq_one_letter_code
_entity_poly.pdbx_strand_id
1 'polypeptide(L)'
;MPENEICYLSELVERNLDEVLEKTEFALVNYVGLTPEEANRTVNITLQHIIRRNSVSQQERPRTIRISTDSDPDFALTEITLC
;
A
#
# COMPACT_ATOMS: atom_id res chain seq x y z
N MET A 1 -10.99 24.39 4.15
CA MET A 1 -10.49 23.84 2.87
C MET A 1 -10.09 22.40 3.16
N PRO A 2 -10.56 21.41 2.37
CA PRO A 2 -10.43 19.98 2.70
C PRO A 2 -8.97 19.52 2.92
N GLU A 3 -8.01 20.16 2.26
CA GLU A 3 -6.57 19.87 2.44
C GLU A 3 -6.07 20.13 3.87
N ASN A 4 -6.59 21.16 4.54
CA ASN A 4 -6.18 21.47 5.91
C ASN A 4 -6.74 20.45 6.93
N GLU A 5 -7.92 19.90 6.66
CA GLU A 5 -8.51 18.82 7.45
C GLU A 5 -7.76 17.50 7.22
N ILE A 6 -7.35 17.22 5.97
CA ILE A 6 -6.52 16.07 5.63
C ILE A 6 -5.16 16.15 6.35
N CYS A 7 -4.48 17.29 6.34
CA CYS A 7 -3.21 17.45 7.06
C CYS A 7 -3.35 17.20 8.57
N TYR A 8 -4.36 17.80 9.20
CA TYR A 8 -4.61 17.59 10.63
C TYR A 8 -4.89 16.12 10.97
N LEU A 9 -5.70 15.45 10.17
CA LEU A 9 -6.00 14.03 10.36
C LEU A 9 -4.77 13.16 10.11
N SER A 10 -3.92 13.51 9.13
CA SER A 10 -2.64 12.81 8.90
C SER A 10 -1.72 12.91 10.11
N GLU A 11 -1.52 14.10 10.67
CA GLU A 11 -0.70 14.26 11.89
C GLU A 11 -1.25 13.47 13.08
N LEU A 12 -2.57 13.42 13.23
CA LEU A 12 -3.21 12.62 14.27
C LEU A 12 -2.95 11.12 14.06
N VAL A 13 -3.08 10.65 12.82
CA VAL A 13 -2.82 9.24 12.47
C VAL A 13 -1.34 8.88 12.68
N GLU A 14 -0.41 9.75 12.29
CA GLU A 14 1.03 9.56 12.51
C GLU A 14 1.35 9.35 14.00
N ARG A 15 0.85 10.23 14.87
CA ARG A 15 1.08 10.10 16.33
C ARG A 15 0.50 8.81 16.92
N ASN A 16 -0.69 8.41 16.46
CA ASN A 16 -1.30 7.16 16.91
C ASN A 16 -0.50 5.94 16.42
N LEU A 17 0.04 5.99 15.19
CA LEU A 17 0.89 4.94 14.66
C LEU A 17 2.18 4.81 15.47
N ASP A 18 2.84 5.93 15.81
CA ASP A 18 4.04 5.92 16.64
C ASP A 18 3.79 5.24 18.00
N GLU A 19 2.70 5.57 18.68
CA GLU A 19 2.34 4.95 19.97
C GLU A 19 2.09 3.44 19.83
N VAL A 20 1.41 3.01 18.77
CA VAL A 20 1.16 1.58 18.50
C VAL A 20 2.47 0.84 18.22
N LEU A 21 3.39 1.46 17.48
CA LEU A 21 4.68 0.86 17.14
C LEU A 21 5.56 0.72 18.39
N GLU A 22 5.63 1.74 19.24
CA GLU A 22 6.36 1.68 20.51
C GLU A 22 5.82 0.57 21.43
N LYS A 23 4.49 0.50 21.60
CA LYS A 23 3.86 -0.57 22.40
C LYS A 23 4.12 -1.96 21.83
N THR A 24 4.15 -2.08 20.50
CA THR A 24 4.42 -3.34 19.81
C THR A 24 5.86 -3.78 20.04
N GLU A 25 6.83 -2.87 19.88
CA GLU A 25 8.24 -3.15 20.16
C GLU A 25 8.43 -3.55 21.63
N PHE A 26 7.82 -2.80 22.57
CA PHE A 26 7.83 -3.13 23.99
C PHE A 26 7.27 -4.54 24.24
N ALA A 27 6.14 -4.90 23.63
CA ALA A 27 5.54 -6.22 23.79
C ALA A 27 6.40 -7.35 23.22
N LEU A 28 7.03 -7.13 22.07
CA LEU A 28 7.94 -8.08 21.44
C LEU A 28 9.17 -8.36 22.32
N VAL A 29 9.72 -7.33 22.95
CA VAL A 29 10.85 -7.49 23.87
C VAL A 29 10.41 -8.17 25.17
N ASN A 30 9.36 -7.67 25.82
CA ASN A 30 9.02 -8.06 27.19
C ASN A 30 8.17 -9.33 27.30
N TYR A 31 7.33 -9.62 26.31
CA TYR A 31 6.40 -10.75 26.36
C TYR A 31 6.77 -11.89 25.41
N VAL A 32 7.40 -11.58 24.27
CA VAL A 32 7.87 -12.59 23.31
C VAL A 32 9.33 -12.97 23.59
N GLY A 33 10.11 -12.09 24.22
CA GLY A 33 11.52 -12.33 24.56
C GLY A 33 12.49 -12.08 23.42
N LEU A 34 12.11 -11.25 22.44
CA LEU A 34 13.00 -10.82 21.37
C LEU A 34 14.06 -9.85 21.89
N THR A 35 15.22 -9.83 21.25
CA THR A 35 16.16 -8.71 21.43
C THR A 35 15.56 -7.42 20.84
N PRO A 36 15.98 -6.24 21.30
CA PRO A 36 15.53 -4.97 20.72
C PRO A 36 15.73 -4.89 19.19
N GLU A 37 16.84 -5.42 18.69
CA GLU A 37 17.11 -5.45 17.23
C GLU A 37 16.17 -6.39 16.47
N GLU A 38 15.82 -7.54 17.03
CA GLU A 38 14.83 -8.44 16.44
C GLU A 38 13.42 -7.86 16.47
N ALA A 39 13.05 -7.19 17.56
CA ALA A 39 11.77 -6.51 17.70
C ALA A 39 11.63 -5.39 16.66
N ASN A 40 12.63 -4.50 16.56
CA ASN A 40 12.67 -3.44 15.56
C ASN A 40 12.63 -4.00 14.13
N ARG A 41 13.42 -5.04 13.83
CA ARG A 41 13.40 -5.70 12.52
C ARG A 41 12.02 -6.28 12.20
N THR A 42 11.36 -6.90 13.17
CA THR A 42 10.01 -7.47 13.02
C THR A 42 8.97 -6.39 12.74
N VAL A 43 9.02 -5.28 13.46
CA VAL A 43 8.16 -4.11 13.25
C VAL A 43 8.37 -3.55 11.83
N ASN A 44 9.63 -3.33 11.42
CA ASN A 44 9.94 -2.76 10.10
C ASN A 44 9.46 -3.66 8.94
N ILE A 45 9.70 -4.97 9.01
CA ILE A 45 9.20 -5.93 8.02
C ILE A 45 7.66 -5.87 7.94
N THR A 46 7.00 -5.79 9.08
CA THR A 46 5.52 -5.72 9.15
C THR A 46 5.00 -4.43 8.54
N LEU A 47 5.62 -3.29 8.83
CA LEU A 47 5.29 -2.00 8.22
C LEU A 47 5.45 -2.03 6.69
N GLN A 48 6.55 -2.59 6.18
CA GLN A 48 6.74 -2.74 4.73
C GLN A 48 5.63 -3.57 4.09
N HIS A 49 5.20 -4.65 4.74
CA HIS A 49 4.07 -5.46 4.26
C HIS A 49 2.75 -4.69 4.26
N ILE A 50 2.48 -3.89 5.30
CA ILE A 50 1.28 -3.06 5.37
C ILE A 50 1.29 -1.99 4.28
N ILE A 51 2.42 -1.28 4.11
CA ILE A 51 2.58 -0.27 3.05
C ILE A 51 2.35 -0.91 1.68
N ARG A 52 2.96 -2.07 1.41
CA ARG A 52 2.77 -2.78 0.15
C ARG A 52 1.33 -3.23 -0.08
N ARG A 53 0.61 -3.64 0.95
CA ARG A 53 -0.82 -4.01 0.83
C ARG A 53 -1.72 -2.83 0.53
N ASN A 54 -1.38 -1.65 1.06
CA ASN A 54 -2.17 -0.42 0.90
C ASN A 54 -1.65 0.48 -0.23
N SER A 55 -0.50 0.15 -0.84
CA SER A 55 -0.03 0.85 -2.01
C SER A 55 -1.03 0.61 -3.12
N VAL A 56 -1.69 1.68 -3.57
CA VAL A 56 -2.41 1.68 -4.83
C VAL A 56 -1.35 1.47 -5.90
N SER A 57 -1.19 0.21 -6.31
CA SER A 57 -0.53 -0.07 -7.58
C SER A 57 -1.35 0.71 -8.59
N GLN A 58 -0.75 1.69 -9.26
CA GLN A 58 -1.34 2.14 -10.52
C GLN A 58 -1.38 0.88 -11.37
N GLN A 59 -2.54 0.20 -11.40
CA GLN A 59 -2.83 -0.70 -12.51
C GLN A 59 -2.50 0.14 -13.73
N GLU A 60 -1.63 -0.38 -14.60
CA GLU A 60 -1.38 0.28 -15.88
C GLU A 60 -2.75 0.63 -16.42
N ARG A 61 -3.03 1.94 -16.53
CA ARG A 61 -4.28 2.38 -17.14
C ARG A 61 -4.36 1.61 -18.44
N PRO A 62 -5.45 0.89 -18.73
CA PRO A 62 -5.56 0.16 -19.98
C PRO A 62 -5.24 1.16 -21.08
N ARG A 63 -4.11 0.97 -21.77
CA ARG A 63 -3.60 1.96 -22.74
C ARG A 63 -4.37 1.88 -24.05
N THR A 64 -4.91 0.68 -24.33
CA THR A 64 -5.70 0.42 -25.52
C THR A 64 -6.85 -0.53 -25.23
N ILE A 65 -7.99 -0.32 -25.90
CA ILE A 65 -9.07 -1.30 -26.04
C ILE A 65 -9.00 -1.82 -27.47
N ARG A 66 -8.90 -3.14 -27.65
CA ARG A 66 -8.98 -3.81 -28.96
C ARG A 66 -10.32 -4.51 -29.10
N ILE A 67 -11.01 -4.27 -30.21
CA ILE A 67 -12.25 -4.97 -30.57
C ILE A 67 -11.91 -5.89 -31.74
N SER A 68 -12.05 -7.20 -31.56
CA SER A 68 -11.81 -8.23 -32.58
C SER A 68 -13.07 -9.08 -32.80
N THR A 69 -13.09 -9.82 -33.90
CA THR A 69 -14.16 -10.80 -34.16
C THR A 69 -13.84 -12.11 -33.48
N ASP A 70 -14.87 -12.85 -33.04
CA ASP A 70 -14.72 -14.19 -32.46
C ASP A 70 -14.01 -15.18 -33.40
N SER A 71 -14.13 -14.96 -34.71
CA SER A 71 -13.52 -15.77 -35.78
C SER A 71 -12.01 -15.57 -35.96
N ASP A 72 -11.44 -14.44 -35.52
CA ASP A 72 -10.00 -14.16 -35.61
C ASP A 72 -9.59 -13.16 -34.50
N PRO A 73 -9.07 -13.64 -33.36
CA PRO A 73 -8.69 -12.79 -32.24
C PRO A 73 -7.40 -11.99 -32.49
N ASP A 74 -6.61 -12.37 -33.50
CA ASP A 74 -5.36 -11.67 -33.85
C ASP A 74 -5.62 -10.46 -34.78
N PHE A 75 -6.79 -10.41 -35.43
CA PHE A 75 -7.23 -9.30 -36.27
C PHE A 75 -8.13 -8.33 -35.50
N ALA A 76 -7.60 -7.15 -35.15
CA ALA A 76 -8.37 -6.09 -34.50
C ALA A 76 -9.17 -5.27 -35.54
N LEU A 77 -10.50 -5.25 -35.41
CA LEU A 77 -11.37 -4.37 -36.19
C LEU A 77 -11.11 -2.90 -35.87
N THR A 78 -10.81 -2.61 -34.61
CA THR A 78 -10.43 -1.29 -34.15
C THR A 78 -9.61 -1.35 -32.87
N GLU A 79 -8.72 -0.38 -32.71
CA GLU A 79 -7.91 -0.18 -31.51
C GLU A 79 -8.11 1.27 -31.04
N ILE A 80 -8.61 1.44 -29.82
CA ILE A 80 -8.87 2.74 -29.22
C ILE A 80 -7.79 3.01 -28.17
N THR A 81 -6.96 4.02 -28.40
CA THR A 81 -6.00 4.50 -27.40
C THR A 81 -6.74 5.26 -26.31
N LEU A 82 -6.53 4.86 -25.05
CA LEU A 82 -7.07 5.51 -23.88
C LEU A 82 -6.00 6.42 -23.27
N CYS A 83 -6.31 7.72 -23.15
CA CYS A 83 -5.43 8.75 -22.59
C CYS A 83 -5.52 8.83 -21.06
#